data_AF-A0A820H6Z1-F1
#
_entry.id   AF-A0A820H6Z1-F1
#
_cell.length_a   1.000
_cell.length_b   1.000
_cell.length_c   1.000
_cell.angle_alpha   90.00
_cell.angle_beta   90.00
_cell.angle_gamma   90.00
#
_symmetry.space_group_name_H-M   'P 1'
#
loop_
_entity.id
_entity.type
_entity.pdbx_description
1 polymer ?
#
loop_
_entity_poly.entity_id
_entity_poly.type
_entity_poly.pdbx_seq_one_letter_code
_entity_poly.pdbx_strand_id
1 'polypeptide(L)'
;MAYFDLDANPTTSIKSKSSGGKTPIDVSNFRPVNKKPIGNDWDVNPGDILSWSDYRSGNTYFITAQRRLRKNRDTSGSGYLTIPLSITRLFPSALTHYGSLLEAEPDLVAIIELSSTDGIFVEKFGSPLPETIRNRNDILYLVNPMENMLYVSINGNDSGGFPIDETTTEQIVEYINLANEKKAAFLIKCEITGKETVDKWPHDSIKNLPVGWTCELNGGFASGSDFIKGTWKCQGPESKKEDAYKIVEKYYEGFDVHITWETDSS
;
A
#
# COMPACT_ATOMS: atom_id res chain seq x y z
N MET A 1 10.48 -8.65 17.66
CA MET A 1 10.27 -9.46 16.46
C MET A 1 11.61 -9.91 15.94
N ALA A 2 11.74 -11.18 15.54
CA ALA A 2 13.00 -11.68 15.01
C ALA A 2 12.91 -11.83 13.49
N TYR A 3 13.82 -11.13 12.80
CA TYR A 3 14.11 -11.36 11.37
C TYR A 3 15.35 -12.24 11.29
N PHE A 4 15.23 -13.35 10.58
CA PHE A 4 16.32 -14.30 10.42
C PHE A 4 16.71 -14.37 8.95
N ASP A 5 17.91 -13.89 8.65
CA ASP A 5 18.56 -14.11 7.37
C ASP A 5 19.38 -15.41 7.46
N LEU A 6 18.91 -16.42 6.73
CA LEU A 6 19.53 -17.73 6.69
C LEU A 6 20.35 -17.82 5.40
N ASP A 7 21.65 -17.57 5.52
CA ASP A 7 22.61 -17.79 4.44
C ASP A 7 22.46 -19.23 3.90
N ALA A 8 22.48 -19.39 2.58
CA ALA A 8 22.40 -20.68 1.89
C ALA A 8 23.60 -21.61 2.16
N ASN A 9 24.51 -21.24 3.06
CA ASN A 9 25.63 -22.07 3.47
C ASN A 9 25.21 -22.97 4.65
N PRO A 10 25.35 -24.31 4.53
CA PRO A 10 24.85 -25.29 5.50
C PRO A 10 25.55 -25.29 6.87
N THR A 11 26.46 -24.35 7.11
CA THR A 11 27.26 -24.27 8.35
C THR A 11 27.01 -22.97 9.14
N THR A 12 26.13 -22.09 8.68
CA THR A 12 25.95 -20.77 9.29
C THR A 12 24.92 -20.77 10.41
N SER A 13 25.40 -20.56 11.64
CA SER A 13 24.60 -20.35 12.84
C SER A 13 23.56 -19.25 12.67
N ILE A 14 22.34 -19.48 13.16
CA ILE A 14 21.30 -18.46 13.31
C ILE A 14 21.85 -17.32 14.18
N LYS A 15 22.18 -16.19 13.57
CA LYS A 15 22.51 -14.97 14.31
C LYS A 15 21.21 -14.23 14.58
N SER A 16 20.61 -14.50 15.74
CA SER A 16 19.61 -13.57 16.27
C SER A 16 20.30 -12.24 16.56
N LYS A 17 19.79 -11.12 16.03
CA LYS A 17 20.19 -9.76 16.48
C LYS A 17 19.65 -9.42 17.89
N SER A 18 19.21 -10.41 18.66
CA SER A 18 18.93 -10.30 20.09
C SER A 18 19.99 -11.05 20.90
N SER A 19 20.58 -10.35 21.87
CA SER A 19 21.57 -10.85 22.81
C SER A 19 21.09 -12.06 23.60
N GLY A 20 21.63 -13.23 23.29
CA GLY A 20 21.46 -14.44 24.08
C GLY A 20 21.86 -15.66 23.26
N GLY A 21 23.02 -16.24 23.56
CA GLY A 21 23.63 -17.31 22.77
C GLY A 21 22.70 -18.47 22.47
N LYS A 22 22.68 -18.92 21.20
CA LYS A 22 21.90 -20.08 20.76
C LYS A 22 22.70 -20.97 19.80
N THR A 23 22.43 -22.26 19.92
CA THR A 23 23.01 -23.38 19.16
C THR A 23 22.74 -23.20 17.65
N PRO A 24 23.72 -23.43 16.76
CA PRO A 24 23.53 -23.37 15.30
C PRO A 24 22.48 -24.39 14.82
N ILE A 25 21.58 -23.98 13.93
CA ILE A 25 20.62 -24.89 13.27
C ILE A 25 21.20 -25.31 11.91
N ASP A 26 21.24 -26.61 11.64
CA ASP A 26 21.62 -27.17 10.35
C ASP A 26 20.43 -27.11 9.37
N VAL A 27 20.55 -26.24 8.37
CA VAL A 27 19.54 -25.99 7.33
C VAL A 27 19.85 -26.70 6.00
N SER A 28 20.91 -27.51 5.94
CA SER A 28 21.41 -28.19 4.72
C SER A 28 20.40 -29.08 4.01
N ASN A 29 19.33 -29.50 4.71
CA ASN A 29 18.33 -30.45 4.23
C ASN A 29 16.92 -29.85 4.02
N PHE A 30 16.77 -28.52 4.02
CA PHE A 30 15.47 -27.88 3.79
C PHE A 30 15.13 -27.81 2.29
N ARG A 31 14.35 -28.79 1.81
CA ARG A 31 13.56 -28.64 0.57
C ARG A 31 12.38 -27.67 0.84
N PRO A 32 11.75 -27.05 -0.18
CA PRO A 32 10.64 -26.12 0.04
C PRO A 32 9.43 -26.89 0.57
N VAL A 33 9.35 -27.03 1.90
CA VAL A 33 8.31 -27.84 2.56
C VAL A 33 7.13 -26.94 2.86
N ASN A 34 6.14 -26.93 1.97
CA ASN A 34 4.87 -26.26 2.18
C ASN A 34 4.06 -26.76 3.41
N LYS A 35 4.57 -27.70 4.23
CA LYS A 35 3.81 -28.36 5.31
C LYS A 35 4.65 -28.94 6.49
N LYS A 36 5.90 -28.52 6.75
CA LYS A 36 6.64 -29.07 7.92
C LYS A 36 6.22 -28.33 9.21
N PRO A 37 5.90 -29.05 10.30
CA PRO A 37 5.87 -28.46 11.64
C PRO A 37 7.26 -27.94 11.97
N ILE A 38 7.31 -26.75 12.56
CA ILE A 38 8.55 -26.24 13.14
C ILE A 38 8.74 -26.98 14.46
N GLY A 39 9.91 -27.60 14.65
CA GLY A 39 10.21 -28.26 15.91
C GLY A 39 10.20 -27.27 17.08
N ASN A 40 9.97 -27.76 18.29
CA ASN A 40 9.96 -26.92 19.50
C ASN A 40 11.34 -26.32 19.83
N ASP A 41 12.39 -26.76 19.15
CA ASP A 41 13.78 -26.32 19.24
C ASP A 41 14.04 -24.97 18.54
N TRP A 42 13.13 -24.51 17.68
CA TRP A 42 13.26 -23.21 17.02
C TRP A 42 12.70 -22.11 17.92
N ASP A 43 13.55 -21.15 18.26
CA ASP A 43 13.17 -19.94 18.98
C ASP A 43 12.48 -18.94 18.05
N VAL A 44 11.28 -19.29 17.62
CA VAL A 44 10.45 -18.48 16.74
C VAL A 44 9.04 -18.38 17.27
N ASN A 45 8.41 -17.22 17.05
CA ASN A 45 7.07 -16.88 17.49
C ASN A 45 6.15 -16.63 16.29
N PRO A 46 4.83 -16.80 16.44
CA PRO A 46 3.88 -16.38 15.41
C PRO A 46 4.13 -14.95 14.93
N GLY A 47 4.15 -14.78 13.61
CA GLY A 47 4.43 -13.56 12.85
C GLY A 47 5.89 -13.21 12.63
N ASP A 48 6.85 -13.97 13.20
CA ASP A 48 8.26 -13.86 12.82
C ASP A 48 8.44 -14.19 11.32
N ILE A 49 9.45 -13.58 10.72
CA ILE A 49 9.78 -13.67 9.29
C ILE A 49 11.10 -14.40 9.13
N LEU A 50 11.09 -15.46 8.33
CA LEU A 50 12.25 -16.26 7.97
C LEU A 50 12.58 -16.05 6.50
N SER A 51 13.81 -15.65 6.19
CA SER A 51 14.28 -15.47 4.82
C SER A 51 15.49 -16.38 4.58
N TRP A 52 15.54 -17.04 3.43
CA TRP A 52 16.72 -17.78 3.00
C TRP A 52 17.28 -17.11 1.74
N SER A 53 18.54 -16.63 1.81
CA SER A 53 19.34 -16.06 0.71
C SER A 53 18.89 -14.75 0.04
N ASP A 54 17.58 -14.48 -0.08
CA ASP A 54 17.04 -13.23 -0.63
C ASP A 54 15.58 -13.05 -0.15
N TYR A 55 15.26 -11.85 0.32
CA TYR A 55 13.91 -11.48 0.70
C TYR A 55 13.01 -11.19 -0.51
N ARG A 56 13.62 -10.93 -1.68
CA ARG A 56 12.94 -10.61 -2.93
C ARG A 56 12.42 -11.88 -3.61
N SER A 57 11.34 -12.42 -3.06
CA SER A 57 10.47 -13.46 -3.63
C SER A 57 11.05 -14.87 -3.81
N GLY A 58 10.36 -15.83 -3.18
CA GLY A 58 10.53 -17.27 -3.39
C GLY A 58 10.94 -18.04 -2.13
N ASN A 59 11.63 -17.39 -1.20
CA ASN A 59 12.25 -18.04 -0.04
C ASN A 59 11.94 -17.37 1.30
N THR A 60 10.98 -16.45 1.36
CA THR A 60 10.52 -15.87 2.64
C THR A 60 9.28 -16.58 3.15
N TYR A 61 9.25 -16.84 4.46
CA TYR A 61 8.17 -17.54 5.15
C TYR A 61 7.80 -16.82 6.44
N PHE A 62 6.52 -16.88 6.79
CA PHE A 62 5.98 -16.39 8.05
C PHE A 62 5.67 -17.56 8.98
N ILE A 63 5.87 -17.34 10.28
CA ILE A 63 5.40 -18.28 11.31
C ILE A 63 3.92 -18.02 11.57
N THR A 64 3.07 -19.00 11.31
CA THR A 64 1.63 -18.90 11.61
C THR A 64 1.35 -19.09 13.10
N ALA A 65 0.13 -18.77 13.55
CA ALA A 65 -0.33 -19.07 14.91
C ALA A 65 -0.17 -20.55 15.32
N GLN A 66 -0.26 -21.47 14.37
CA GLN A 66 -0.07 -22.91 14.59
C GLN A 66 1.40 -23.34 14.50
N ARG A 67 2.36 -22.40 14.54
CA ARG A 67 3.81 -22.64 14.38
C ARG A 67 4.14 -23.43 13.10
N ARG A 68 3.46 -23.10 12.00
CA ARG A 68 3.75 -23.62 10.66
C ARG A 68 4.30 -22.53 9.76
N LEU A 69 5.16 -22.92 8.83
CA LEU A 69 5.67 -22.03 7.79
C LEU A 69 4.57 -21.72 6.76
N ARG A 70 4.36 -20.43 6.50
CA ARG A 70 3.54 -19.92 5.40
C ARG A 70 4.43 -19.13 4.46
N LYS A 71 4.55 -19.60 3.21
CA LYS A 71 5.32 -18.90 2.19
C LYS A 71 4.73 -17.51 1.90
N ASN A 72 5.59 -16.51 1.71
CA ASN A 72 5.19 -15.20 1.17
C ASN A 72 4.54 -15.41 -0.21
N ARG A 73 3.37 -14.79 -0.44
CA ARG A 73 2.63 -14.92 -1.69
C ARG A 73 3.09 -13.91 -2.76
N ASP A 74 3.92 -12.92 -2.40
CA ASP A 74 4.31 -11.79 -3.25
C ASP A 74 3.13 -11.25 -4.07
N THR A 75 2.24 -10.52 -3.38
CA THR A 75 1.10 -9.87 -4.03
C THR A 75 1.44 -8.45 -4.49
N SER A 76 2.68 -7.99 -4.31
CA SER A 76 3.14 -6.68 -4.79
C SER A 76 3.55 -6.72 -6.27
N GLY A 77 3.73 -7.91 -6.84
CA GLY A 77 4.13 -8.11 -8.24
C GLY A 77 5.55 -7.65 -8.56
N SER A 78 6.32 -7.26 -7.54
CA SER A 78 7.63 -6.61 -7.66
C SER A 78 8.72 -7.32 -6.85
N GLY A 79 8.43 -8.51 -6.33
CA GLY A 79 9.38 -9.29 -5.56
C GLY A 79 9.38 -8.99 -4.07
N TYR A 80 8.71 -7.93 -3.60
CA TYR A 80 8.85 -7.43 -2.23
C TYR A 80 8.07 -8.24 -1.19
N LEU A 81 8.36 -8.00 0.08
CA LEU A 81 7.67 -8.68 1.17
C LEU A 81 6.24 -8.14 1.29
N THR A 82 5.26 -9.04 1.12
CA THR A 82 3.88 -8.79 1.49
C THR A 82 3.58 -9.54 2.79
N ILE A 83 3.16 -8.83 3.83
CA ILE A 83 2.74 -9.43 5.10
C ILE A 83 1.23 -9.69 5.03
N PRO A 84 0.79 -10.96 4.96
CA PRO A 84 -0.60 -11.28 4.66
C PRO A 84 -1.52 -11.16 5.88
N LEU A 85 -2.82 -10.95 5.64
CA LEU A 85 -3.86 -10.75 6.66
C LEU A 85 -3.88 -11.88 7.70
N SER A 86 -3.63 -13.11 7.24
CA SER A 86 -3.59 -14.29 8.09
C SER A 86 -2.53 -14.22 9.21
N ILE A 87 -1.53 -13.36 9.04
CA ILE A 87 -0.43 -13.10 9.98
C ILE A 87 -0.69 -11.82 10.76
N THR A 88 -1.06 -10.72 10.09
CA THR A 88 -1.28 -9.43 10.75
C THR A 88 -2.43 -9.46 11.76
N ARG A 89 -3.49 -10.25 11.49
CA ARG A 89 -4.62 -10.47 12.43
C ARG A 89 -4.23 -11.09 13.78
N LEU A 90 -2.98 -11.55 13.92
CA LEU A 90 -2.46 -12.08 15.19
C LEU A 90 -2.06 -10.97 16.16
N PHE A 91 -2.00 -9.73 15.69
CA PHE A 91 -1.49 -8.58 16.43
C PHE A 91 -2.58 -7.51 16.60
N PRO A 92 -2.57 -6.78 17.73
CA PRO A 92 -3.47 -5.65 17.91
C PRO A 92 -3.22 -4.54 16.89
N SER A 93 -1.96 -4.20 16.58
CA SER A 93 -1.57 -3.25 15.54
C SER A 93 -0.42 -3.84 14.73
N ALA A 94 -0.67 -4.13 13.45
CA ALA A 94 0.32 -4.75 12.59
C ALA A 94 1.51 -3.82 12.31
N LEU A 95 1.24 -2.53 12.05
CA LEU A 95 2.28 -1.56 11.76
C LEU A 95 3.21 -1.38 12.96
N THR A 96 2.65 -1.31 14.18
CA THR A 96 3.44 -1.25 15.41
C THR A 96 4.26 -2.53 15.63
N HIS A 97 3.68 -3.71 15.36
CA HIS A 97 4.40 -4.97 15.48
C HIS A 97 5.62 -5.05 14.54
N TYR A 98 5.45 -4.63 13.29
CA TYR A 98 6.51 -4.67 12.28
C TYR A 98 7.40 -3.42 12.27
N GLY A 99 7.13 -2.41 13.08
CA GLY A 99 7.80 -1.11 13.09
C GLY A 99 9.33 -1.19 13.16
N SER A 100 9.88 -2.01 14.07
CA SER A 100 11.35 -2.15 14.20
C SER A 100 12.02 -2.74 12.97
N LEU A 101 11.30 -3.56 12.18
CA LEU A 101 11.81 -4.07 10.91
C LEU A 101 11.74 -3.01 9.83
N LEU A 102 10.65 -2.24 9.78
CA LEU A 102 10.50 -1.12 8.84
C LEU A 102 11.56 -0.03 9.10
N GLU A 103 11.94 0.21 10.35
CA GLU A 103 13.04 1.12 10.69
C GLU A 103 14.41 0.58 10.26
N ALA A 104 14.64 -0.73 10.43
CA ALA A 104 15.93 -1.34 10.11
C ALA A 104 16.10 -1.58 8.59
N GLU A 105 15.02 -1.90 7.89
CA GLU A 105 14.97 -2.31 6.49
C GLU A 105 13.73 -1.69 5.81
N PRO A 106 13.69 -0.36 5.59
CA PRO A 106 12.50 0.36 5.15
C PRO A 106 11.97 -0.09 3.77
N ASP A 107 12.86 -0.56 2.90
CA ASP A 107 12.52 -0.98 1.54
C ASP A 107 12.15 -2.47 1.43
N LEU A 108 12.12 -3.19 2.56
CA LEU A 108 11.88 -4.64 2.58
C LEU A 108 10.40 -4.97 2.38
N VAL A 109 9.52 -4.21 3.03
CA VAL A 109 8.08 -4.48 3.10
C VAL A 109 7.35 -3.52 2.18
N ALA A 110 6.83 -4.04 1.07
CA ALA A 110 6.02 -3.22 0.17
C ALA A 110 4.57 -3.11 0.65
N ILE A 111 4.02 -4.19 1.23
CA ILE A 111 2.59 -4.25 1.56
C ILE A 111 2.37 -4.99 2.88
N ILE A 112 1.51 -4.43 3.74
CA ILE A 112 0.97 -5.05 4.94
C ILE A 112 -0.56 -5.12 4.78
N GLU A 113 -1.12 -6.31 4.66
CA GLU A 113 -2.58 -6.51 4.62
C GLU A 113 -3.16 -6.38 6.04
N LEU A 114 -4.22 -5.59 6.21
CA LEU A 114 -4.80 -5.29 7.53
C LEU A 114 -6.20 -5.88 7.72
N SER A 115 -6.52 -6.21 8.97
CA SER A 115 -7.90 -6.46 9.39
C SER A 115 -8.65 -5.14 9.50
N SER A 116 -9.96 -5.12 9.26
CA SER A 116 -10.82 -3.95 9.53
C SER A 116 -10.85 -3.53 11.01
N THR A 117 -10.36 -4.39 11.89
CA THR A 117 -10.24 -4.17 13.34
C THR A 117 -8.81 -3.86 13.79
N ASP A 118 -7.87 -3.67 12.86
CA ASP A 118 -6.47 -3.41 13.21
C ASP A 118 -6.35 -2.08 13.99
N GLY A 119 -5.51 -2.08 15.03
CA GLY A 119 -5.30 -0.97 15.95
C GLY A 119 -4.76 0.27 15.25
N ILE A 120 -4.14 0.13 14.08
CA ILE A 120 -3.69 1.27 13.27
C ILE A 120 -4.83 2.25 12.95
N PHE A 121 -6.08 1.79 12.80
CA PHE A 121 -7.22 2.67 12.57
C PHE A 121 -7.39 3.70 13.70
N VAL A 122 -7.20 3.26 14.95
CA VAL A 122 -7.23 4.14 16.11
C VAL A 122 -5.94 4.95 16.23
N GLU A 123 -4.79 4.29 16.09
CA GLU A 123 -3.47 4.89 16.32
C GLU A 123 -3.13 6.00 15.31
N LYS A 124 -3.53 5.85 14.04
CA LYS A 124 -3.18 6.76 12.95
C LYS A 124 -4.32 7.62 12.45
N PHE A 125 -5.55 7.08 12.43
CA PHE A 125 -6.70 7.76 11.83
C PHE A 125 -7.70 8.29 12.88
N GLY A 126 -7.42 8.06 14.17
CA GLY A 126 -8.07 8.68 15.32
C GLY A 126 -9.25 7.92 15.91
N SER A 127 -9.89 7.02 15.16
CA SER A 127 -11.04 6.26 15.63
C SER A 127 -11.16 4.89 14.93
N PRO A 128 -11.77 3.88 15.57
CA PRO A 128 -11.98 2.60 14.91
C PRO A 128 -12.99 2.75 13.76
N LEU A 129 -12.88 1.91 12.73
CA LEU A 129 -13.88 1.85 11.67
C LEU A 129 -15.28 1.50 12.27
N PRO A 130 -16.37 2.09 11.75
CA PRO A 130 -17.72 1.75 12.17
C PRO A 130 -18.01 0.25 12.03
N GLU A 131 -18.83 -0.31 12.91
CA GLU A 131 -19.16 -1.73 12.90
C GLU A 131 -19.77 -2.20 11.57
N THR A 132 -20.58 -1.36 10.94
CA THR A 132 -21.17 -1.60 9.61
C THR A 132 -20.13 -1.80 8.51
N ILE A 133 -18.96 -1.14 8.62
CA ILE A 133 -17.84 -1.29 7.69
C ILE A 133 -16.92 -2.43 8.13
N ARG A 134 -16.70 -2.62 9.43
CA ARG A 134 -15.82 -3.69 9.93
C ARG A 134 -16.30 -5.09 9.55
N ASN A 135 -17.61 -5.28 9.45
CA ASN A 135 -18.25 -6.55 9.09
C ASN A 135 -18.32 -6.80 7.58
N ARG A 136 -17.84 -5.87 6.75
CA ARG A 136 -17.78 -6.03 5.29
C ARG A 136 -16.57 -6.87 4.89
N ASN A 137 -16.83 -7.93 4.13
CA ASN A 137 -15.80 -8.84 3.61
C ASN A 137 -15.35 -8.49 2.19
N ASP A 138 -15.94 -7.46 1.59
CA ASP A 138 -15.64 -6.99 0.24
C ASP A 138 -14.59 -5.86 0.21
N ILE A 139 -14.05 -5.50 1.38
CA ILE A 139 -13.06 -4.44 1.52
C ILE A 139 -11.70 -5.04 1.90
N LEU A 140 -10.67 -4.66 1.16
CA LEU A 140 -9.27 -4.98 1.43
C LEU A 140 -8.55 -3.72 1.89
N TYR A 141 -7.81 -3.82 3.00
CA TYR A 141 -7.00 -2.74 3.55
C TYR A 141 -5.52 -3.10 3.43
N LEU A 142 -4.75 -2.26 2.76
CA LEU A 142 -3.32 -2.48 2.50
C LEU A 142 -2.54 -1.26 2.95
N VAL A 143 -1.54 -1.43 3.82
CA VAL A 143 -0.58 -0.35 4.10
C VAL A 143 0.67 -0.58 3.28
N ASN A 144 1.07 0.45 2.54
CA ASN A 144 2.40 0.56 1.96
C ASN A 144 3.23 1.50 2.86
N PRO A 145 4.14 0.96 3.68
CA PRO A 145 4.94 1.76 4.59
C PRO A 145 5.97 2.63 3.86
N MET A 146 6.40 2.26 2.64
CA MET A 146 7.34 3.06 1.85
C MET A 146 6.70 4.35 1.33
N GLU A 147 5.44 4.26 0.90
CA GLU A 147 4.65 5.41 0.44
C GLU A 147 3.91 6.12 1.58
N ASN A 148 4.00 5.59 2.81
CA ASN A 148 3.24 6.05 3.97
C ASN A 148 1.73 6.17 3.67
N MET A 149 1.19 5.15 3.00
CA MET A 149 -0.16 5.18 2.43
C MET A 149 -0.97 3.96 2.84
N LEU A 150 -2.23 4.17 3.20
CA LEU A 150 -3.26 3.14 3.29
C LEU A 150 -4.02 3.10 1.96
N TYR A 151 -4.07 1.94 1.32
CA TYR A 151 -5.01 1.68 0.24
C TYR A 151 -6.22 0.94 0.76
N VAL A 152 -7.39 1.42 0.37
CA VAL A 152 -8.68 0.78 0.64
C VAL A 152 -9.26 0.35 -0.69
N SER A 153 -9.32 -0.96 -0.93
CA SER A 153 -9.90 -1.51 -2.14
C SER A 153 -11.26 -2.16 -1.88
N ILE A 154 -12.23 -1.88 -2.73
CA ILE A 154 -13.61 -2.36 -2.63
C ILE A 154 -13.91 -3.21 -3.86
N ASN A 155 -14.31 -4.46 -3.64
CA ASN A 155 -14.56 -5.46 -4.69
C ASN A 155 -13.36 -5.70 -5.65
N GLY A 156 -12.14 -5.32 -5.26
CA GLY A 156 -10.91 -5.52 -6.04
C GLY A 156 -10.76 -4.64 -7.29
N ASN A 157 -11.70 -3.72 -7.54
CA ASN A 157 -11.70 -2.87 -8.74
C ASN A 157 -11.42 -1.40 -8.41
N ASP A 158 -12.00 -0.92 -7.32
CA ASP A 158 -11.80 0.44 -6.86
C ASP A 158 -10.79 0.44 -5.74
N SER A 159 -9.80 1.34 -5.81
CA SER A 159 -8.79 1.54 -4.78
C SER A 159 -8.65 3.03 -4.49
N GLY A 160 -8.78 3.41 -3.23
CA GLY A 160 -8.50 4.76 -2.74
C GLY A 160 -7.20 4.74 -1.94
N GLY A 161 -6.27 5.64 -2.27
CA GLY A 161 -5.04 5.86 -1.50
C GLY A 161 -5.23 6.97 -0.48
N PHE A 162 -4.81 6.72 0.76
CA PHE A 162 -4.96 7.59 1.91
C PHE A 162 -3.61 7.78 2.60
N PRO A 163 -2.95 8.96 2.47
CA PRO A 163 -1.74 9.25 3.22
C PRO A 163 -2.01 9.10 4.72
N ILE A 164 -1.21 8.29 5.41
CA ILE A 164 -1.47 7.87 6.79
C ILE A 164 -1.48 9.06 7.74
N ASP A 165 -0.64 10.06 7.50
CA ASP A 165 -0.48 11.22 8.40
C ASP A 165 -1.42 12.40 8.06
N GLU A 166 -2.22 12.30 6.99
CA GLU A 166 -3.12 13.37 6.53
C GLU A 166 -4.60 12.98 6.51
N THR A 167 -4.90 11.71 6.81
CA THR A 167 -6.25 11.14 6.66
C THR A 167 -6.91 10.88 8.02
N THR A 168 -8.23 11.09 8.11
CA THR A 168 -9.05 10.65 9.25
C THR A 168 -9.92 9.45 8.92
N THR A 169 -10.38 8.73 9.96
CA THR A 169 -11.32 7.61 9.79
C THR A 169 -12.60 8.04 9.07
N GLU A 170 -13.09 9.26 9.29
CA GLU A 170 -14.29 9.78 8.63
C GLU A 170 -14.12 9.87 7.11
N GLN A 171 -12.94 10.27 6.63
CA GLN A 171 -12.65 10.32 5.19
C GLN A 171 -12.60 8.91 4.56
N ILE A 172 -12.03 7.95 5.28
CA ILE A 172 -12.03 6.53 4.85
C ILE A 172 -13.47 6.00 4.76
N VAL A 173 -14.29 6.30 5.76
CA VAL A 173 -15.71 5.92 5.80
C VAL A 173 -16.50 6.59 4.68
N GLU A 174 -16.28 7.88 4.44
CA GLU A 174 -16.90 8.62 3.34
C GLU A 174 -16.56 7.96 2.00
N TYR A 175 -15.29 7.65 1.74
CA TYR A 175 -14.87 6.94 0.53
C TYR A 175 -15.60 5.62 0.34
N ILE A 176 -15.65 4.79 1.39
CA ILE A 176 -16.29 3.47 1.34
C ILE A 176 -17.79 3.57 1.03
N ASN A 177 -18.45 4.63 1.51
CA ASN A 177 -19.85 4.88 1.23
C ASN A 177 -20.07 5.41 -0.20
N LEU A 178 -19.17 6.24 -0.70
CA LEU A 178 -19.24 6.83 -2.04
C LEU A 178 -18.80 5.86 -3.15
N ALA A 179 -18.10 4.78 -2.83
CA ALA A 179 -17.52 3.88 -3.84
C ALA A 179 -18.54 3.22 -4.78
N ASN A 180 -19.79 3.05 -4.33
CA ASN A 180 -20.86 2.48 -5.15
C ASN A 180 -21.69 3.55 -5.89
N GLU A 181 -21.38 4.83 -5.72
CA GLU A 181 -22.05 5.87 -6.47
C GLU A 181 -21.66 5.86 -7.94
N LYS A 182 -22.56 6.38 -8.78
CA LYS A 182 -22.22 6.65 -10.17
C LYS A 182 -20.99 7.57 -10.20
N LYS A 183 -20.04 7.25 -11.07
CA LYS A 183 -18.83 8.06 -11.26
C LYS A 183 -19.03 9.09 -12.36
N ALA A 184 -18.49 10.28 -12.13
CA ALA A 184 -18.25 11.28 -13.16
C ALA A 184 -16.76 11.25 -13.52
N ALA A 185 -16.44 11.66 -14.75
CA ALA A 185 -15.07 11.90 -15.16
C ALA A 185 -14.95 13.12 -16.06
N PHE A 186 -13.80 13.77 -16.02
CA PHE A 186 -13.41 14.78 -17.00
C PHE A 186 -11.94 14.63 -17.36
N LEU A 187 -11.61 15.03 -18.57
CA LEU A 187 -10.27 15.02 -19.13
C LEU A 187 -9.69 16.43 -19.07
N ILE A 188 -8.44 16.52 -18.67
CA ILE A 188 -7.63 17.74 -18.71
C ILE A 188 -6.61 17.52 -19.81
N LYS A 189 -6.69 18.30 -20.88
CA LYS A 189 -5.70 18.30 -21.96
C LYS A 189 -4.83 19.54 -21.82
N CYS A 190 -3.51 19.35 -21.76
CA CYS A 190 -2.57 20.46 -21.79
C CYS A 190 -1.71 20.39 -23.05
N GLU A 191 -1.47 21.55 -23.64
CA GLU A 191 -0.50 21.75 -24.70
C GLU A 191 0.19 23.10 -24.48
N ILE A 192 1.17 23.08 -23.58
CA ILE A 192 1.90 24.28 -23.16
C ILE A 192 3.16 24.40 -23.98
N THR A 193 3.45 25.62 -24.42
CA THR A 193 4.69 25.98 -25.10
C THR A 193 5.29 27.24 -24.46
N GLY A 194 6.60 27.36 -24.54
CA GLY A 194 7.38 28.47 -23.97
C GLY A 194 8.01 28.12 -22.63
N LYS A 195 9.33 28.29 -22.57
CA LYS A 195 10.15 27.97 -21.39
C LYS A 195 9.65 28.61 -20.10
N GLU A 196 9.30 29.91 -20.12
CA GLU A 196 8.82 30.61 -18.92
C GLU A 196 7.53 30.04 -18.34
N THR A 197 6.65 29.50 -19.19
CA THR A 197 5.38 28.88 -18.78
C THR A 197 5.63 27.47 -18.27
N VAL A 198 6.50 26.71 -18.94
CA VAL A 198 6.91 25.36 -18.53
C VAL A 198 7.59 25.38 -17.16
N ASP A 199 8.48 26.35 -16.90
CA ASP A 199 9.16 26.49 -15.60
C ASP A 199 8.19 26.78 -14.44
N LYS A 200 6.97 27.25 -14.73
CA LYS A 200 5.92 27.53 -13.73
C LYS A 200 4.89 26.41 -13.61
N TRP A 201 4.92 25.43 -14.51
CA TRP A 201 3.93 24.36 -14.55
C TRP A 201 3.89 23.60 -13.21
N PRO A 202 2.71 23.32 -12.66
CA PRO A 202 2.63 22.55 -11.43
C PRO A 202 3.01 21.09 -11.71
N HIS A 203 4.12 20.64 -11.12
CA HIS A 203 4.65 19.29 -11.28
C HIS A 203 4.14 18.30 -10.22
N ASP A 204 3.49 18.80 -9.17
CA ASP A 204 2.95 17.97 -8.09
C ASP A 204 1.59 17.36 -8.47
N SER A 205 1.12 16.42 -7.64
CA SER A 205 -0.26 15.93 -7.70
C SER A 205 -1.24 17.00 -7.21
N ILE A 206 -2.45 17.00 -7.78
CA ILE A 206 -3.53 17.90 -7.36
C ILE A 206 -3.95 17.55 -5.93
N LYS A 207 -3.73 18.48 -5.00
CA LYS A 207 -4.07 18.29 -3.58
C LYS A 207 -5.51 18.69 -3.29
N ASN A 208 -6.06 18.18 -2.19
CA ASN A 208 -7.38 18.52 -1.65
C ASN A 208 -8.57 18.20 -2.57
N LEU A 209 -8.42 17.26 -3.50
CA LEU A 209 -9.57 16.72 -4.23
C LEU A 209 -10.61 16.15 -3.25
N PRO A 210 -11.92 16.23 -3.55
CA PRO A 210 -12.94 15.62 -2.72
C PRO A 210 -12.69 14.12 -2.57
N VAL A 211 -13.10 13.55 -1.43
CA VAL A 211 -12.93 12.13 -1.15
C VAL A 211 -13.47 11.27 -2.30
N GLY A 212 -12.66 10.33 -2.79
CA GLY A 212 -12.97 9.45 -3.92
C GLY A 212 -12.64 10.00 -5.30
N TRP A 213 -12.20 11.26 -5.41
CA TRP A 213 -11.67 11.80 -6.66
C TRP A 213 -10.18 11.59 -6.77
N THR A 214 -9.74 11.11 -7.94
CA THR A 214 -8.33 10.98 -8.32
C THR A 214 -8.12 11.59 -9.70
N CYS A 215 -6.89 12.03 -9.97
CA CYS A 215 -6.47 12.50 -11.27
C CYS A 215 -5.18 11.77 -11.67
N GLU A 216 -5.23 11.05 -12.78
CA GLU A 216 -4.10 10.25 -13.27
C GLU A 216 -3.79 10.56 -14.73
N LEU A 217 -2.56 10.30 -15.15
CA LEU A 217 -2.17 10.46 -16.54
C LEU A 217 -2.94 9.44 -17.39
N ASN A 218 -3.63 9.93 -18.42
CA ASN A 218 -4.42 9.13 -19.34
C ASN A 218 -3.81 9.21 -20.75
N GLY A 219 -2.93 8.27 -21.06
CA GLY A 219 -2.24 8.18 -22.35
C GLY A 219 -0.83 8.76 -22.34
N GLY A 220 -0.41 9.33 -23.48
CA GLY A 220 0.96 9.82 -23.66
C GLY A 220 1.23 11.15 -22.95
N PHE A 221 2.37 11.21 -22.24
CA PHE A 221 2.96 12.43 -21.71
C PHE A 221 4.24 12.75 -22.48
N ALA A 222 4.40 14.00 -22.89
CA ALA A 222 5.61 14.50 -23.52
C ALA A 222 6.01 15.82 -22.87
N SER A 223 7.27 15.94 -22.47
CA SER A 223 7.82 17.15 -21.85
C SER A 223 9.20 17.46 -22.42
N GLY A 224 9.48 18.74 -22.62
CA GLY A 224 10.80 19.27 -22.96
C GLY A 224 11.07 20.56 -22.20
N SER A 225 12.22 21.19 -22.48
CA SER A 225 12.60 22.45 -21.82
C SER A 225 11.67 23.63 -22.10
N ASP A 226 10.82 23.51 -23.12
CA ASP A 226 9.95 24.58 -23.63
C ASP A 226 8.57 24.07 -24.06
N PHE A 227 8.22 22.82 -23.76
CA PHE A 227 6.87 22.31 -23.98
C PHE A 227 6.42 21.26 -22.95
N ILE A 228 5.12 21.19 -22.69
CA ILE A 228 4.46 20.10 -21.95
C ILE A 228 3.16 19.73 -22.67
N LYS A 229 3.00 18.44 -22.97
CA LYS A 229 1.79 17.89 -23.59
C LYS A 229 1.36 16.63 -22.88
N GLY A 230 0.09 16.57 -22.49
CA GLY A 230 -0.45 15.43 -21.79
C GLY A 230 -1.97 15.47 -21.69
N THR A 231 -2.54 14.34 -21.29
CA THR A 231 -3.94 14.24 -20.93
C THR A 231 -4.04 13.58 -19.57
N TRP A 232 -4.76 14.20 -18.63
CA TRP A 232 -5.07 13.62 -17.34
C TRP A 232 -6.55 13.31 -17.30
N LYS A 233 -6.90 12.15 -16.73
CA LYS A 233 -8.27 11.79 -16.41
C LYS A 233 -8.49 12.01 -14.93
N CYS A 234 -9.43 12.86 -14.61
CA CYS A 234 -9.95 13.01 -13.25
C CYS A 234 -11.29 12.29 -13.16
N GLN A 235 -11.45 11.43 -12.16
CA GLN A 235 -12.68 10.67 -11.97
C GLN A 235 -12.99 10.47 -10.49
N GLY A 236 -14.27 10.37 -10.16
CA GLY A 236 -14.74 10.15 -8.80
C GLY A 236 -16.27 10.17 -8.70
N PRO A 237 -16.82 10.19 -7.47
CA PRO A 237 -18.27 10.21 -7.25
C PRO A 237 -18.95 11.41 -7.92
N GLU A 238 -20.04 11.15 -8.65
CA GLU A 238 -20.84 12.15 -9.37
C GLU A 238 -21.34 13.25 -8.42
N SER A 239 -21.68 12.90 -7.18
CA SER A 239 -22.17 13.82 -6.16
C SER A 239 -21.17 14.92 -5.78
N LYS A 240 -19.88 14.72 -6.05
CA LYS A 240 -18.78 15.65 -5.72
C LYS A 240 -18.16 16.33 -6.93
N LYS A 241 -18.71 16.13 -8.14
CA LYS A 241 -18.07 16.52 -9.39
C LYS A 241 -17.80 18.02 -9.53
N GLU A 242 -18.72 18.86 -9.06
CA GLU A 242 -18.59 20.32 -9.16
C GLU A 242 -17.48 20.85 -8.25
N ASP A 243 -17.30 20.24 -7.07
CA ASP A 243 -16.24 20.62 -6.14
C ASP A 243 -14.88 20.19 -6.67
N ALA A 244 -14.78 18.97 -7.21
CA ALA A 244 -13.57 18.48 -7.86
C ALA A 244 -13.17 19.34 -9.06
N TYR A 245 -14.15 19.70 -9.91
CA TYR A 245 -13.92 20.56 -11.07
C TYR A 245 -13.35 21.92 -10.65
N LYS A 246 -13.93 22.59 -9.65
CA LYS A 246 -13.42 23.88 -9.15
C LYS A 246 -12.01 23.81 -8.61
N ILE A 247 -11.67 22.73 -7.90
CA ILE A 247 -10.31 22.52 -7.37
C ILE A 247 -9.31 22.38 -8.51
N VAL A 248 -9.64 21.58 -9.53
CA VAL A 248 -8.79 21.40 -10.71
C VAL A 248 -8.67 22.69 -11.52
N GLU A 249 -9.77 23.39 -11.76
CA GLU A 249 -9.78 24.66 -12.49
C GLU A 249 -8.87 25.69 -11.82
N LYS A 250 -8.95 25.79 -10.49
CA LYS A 250 -8.06 26.65 -9.71
C LYS A 250 -6.60 26.19 -9.74
N TYR A 251 -6.35 24.89 -9.74
CA TYR A 251 -4.99 24.34 -9.79
C TYR A 251 -4.24 24.72 -11.08
N TYR A 252 -4.95 24.75 -12.20
CA TYR A 252 -4.41 25.14 -13.51
C TYR A 252 -4.71 26.58 -13.90
N GLU A 253 -5.13 27.43 -12.96
CA GLU A 253 -5.38 28.84 -13.22
C GLU A 253 -4.13 29.53 -13.76
N GLY A 254 -4.25 30.18 -14.93
CA GLY A 254 -3.13 30.82 -15.62
C GLY A 254 -2.41 29.94 -16.65
N PHE A 255 -2.84 28.68 -16.84
CA PHE A 255 -2.35 27.80 -17.91
C PHE A 255 -3.40 27.59 -19.00
N ASP A 256 -2.93 27.39 -20.24
CA ASP A 256 -3.80 27.03 -21.36
C ASP A 256 -4.13 25.52 -21.30
N VAL A 257 -5.12 25.18 -20.48
CA VAL A 257 -5.65 23.82 -20.33
C VAL A 257 -7.09 23.74 -20.81
N HIS A 258 -7.43 22.62 -21.44
CA HIS A 258 -8.81 22.33 -21.86
C HIS A 258 -9.37 21.21 -21.01
N ILE A 259 -10.40 21.54 -20.22
CA ILE A 259 -11.12 20.58 -19.39
C ILE A 259 -12.40 20.19 -20.11
N THR A 260 -12.65 18.88 -20.29
CA THR A 260 -13.84 18.37 -20.98
C THR A 260 -14.44 17.21 -20.21
N TRP A 261 -15.73 17.29 -19.90
CA TRP A 261 -16.47 16.20 -19.28
C TRP A 261 -16.52 14.97 -20.21
N GLU A 262 -16.25 13.79 -19.66
CA GLU A 262 -16.59 12.55 -20.35
C GLU A 262 -18.12 12.41 -20.29
N THR A 263 -18.76 12.38 -21.45
CA THR A 263 -20.16 11.95 -21.54
C THR A 263 -20.19 10.44 -21.40
N ASP A 264 -21.04 9.91 -20.52
CA ASP A 264 -21.22 8.46 -20.32
C ASP A 264 -21.21 7.72 -21.66
N SER A 265 -20.16 6.95 -21.93
CA SER A 265 -20.22 5.90 -22.93
C SER A 265 -21.02 4.76 -22.32
N SER A 266 -22.33 4.82 -22.54
CA SER A 266 -23.35 3.81 -22.22
C SER A 266 -22.92 2.38 -22.55
#